data_AF-A0A3Q0QQJ2-F1
#
_entry.id   AF-A0A3Q0QQJ2-F1
#
_cell.length_a   1.000
_cell.length_b   1.000
_cell.length_c   1.000
_cell.angle_alpha   90.00
_cell.angle_beta   90.00
_cell.angle_gamma   90.00
#
_symmetry.space_group_name_H-M   'P 1'
#
loop_
_entity.id
_entity.type
_entity.pdbx_description
1 polymer ?
#
loop_
_entity_poly.entity_id
_entity_poly.type
_entity_poly.pdbx_seq_one_letter_code
_entity_poly.pdbx_strand_id
1 'polypeptide(L)'
;MEYKGEHEEDFNELKQEELPQMDGSCDACEPDEAQPATQVCHICSFAFCPVHADRHASSTHHVLMPYNHEETQANGLEAGPEAGAAEEHGKKNTVTVERLRCKEHGQEGSLYCKPDEKIICVVCAVQGEHREHEIITLHEAYVWQKSRQGYDLLGCTQQMAEKIKTKWTNPEMSTEQLEEYVNSQFEELRKLVLLEEKRTLHLVDLKEAFLTASAAEKIAEITLETEKLQEEMANITHQLCLLEQAEAQAVAPAVAVEALVAGPGPAHRVPVSNIYTFFFFF
;
A
#
# COMPACT_ATOMS: atom_id res chain seq x y z
N MET A 1 13.86 29.35 43.21
CA MET A 1 12.58 28.63 43.21
C MET A 1 11.57 29.52 42.52
N GLU A 2 11.44 29.34 41.20
CA GLU A 2 10.41 29.97 40.37
C GLU A 2 9.94 28.94 39.31
N TYR A 3 8.73 29.19 38.84
CA TYR A 3 7.71 28.31 38.29
C TYR A 3 7.92 27.76 36.85
N LYS A 4 7.31 26.58 36.63
CA LYS A 4 6.48 26.08 35.49
C LYS A 4 6.97 26.16 34.03
N GLY A 5 6.67 25.07 33.32
CA GLY A 5 6.33 25.10 31.89
C GLY A 5 6.54 23.75 31.21
N GLU A 6 5.50 22.94 31.14
CA GLU A 6 5.42 21.73 30.33
C GLU A 6 5.53 22.10 28.84
N HIS A 7 6.30 21.31 28.07
CA HIS A 7 6.30 21.36 26.62
C HIS A 7 5.94 19.94 26.14
N GLU A 8 4.66 19.75 25.85
CA GLU A 8 4.19 18.70 24.96
C GLU A 8 4.64 19.08 23.55
N GLU A 9 5.62 18.35 23.01
CA GLU A 9 6.01 18.49 21.61
C GLU A 9 5.13 17.58 20.76
N ASP A 10 4.24 18.27 20.06
CA ASP A 10 3.25 17.82 19.10
C ASP A 10 3.88 16.97 17.97
N PHE A 11 3.16 15.90 17.66
CA PHE A 11 3.56 14.80 16.81
C PHE A 11 2.89 14.98 15.45
N ASN A 12 3.27 16.01 14.68
CA ASN A 12 2.73 16.13 13.32
C ASN A 12 3.52 17.11 12.45
N GLU A 13 4.43 16.59 11.61
CA GLU A 13 4.73 17.18 10.29
C GLU A 13 5.68 16.25 9.50
N LEU A 14 5.14 15.10 9.09
CA LEU A 14 5.69 14.43 7.91
C LEU A 14 5.28 15.28 6.71
N LYS A 15 6.19 16.17 6.29
CA LYS A 15 6.10 16.85 5.00
C LYS A 15 5.84 15.81 3.93
N GLN A 16 4.65 15.86 3.34
CA GLN A 16 4.37 15.27 2.06
C GLN A 16 5.38 15.89 1.08
N GLU A 17 6.40 15.12 0.72
CA GLU A 17 7.07 15.33 -0.55
C GLU A 17 5.98 15.12 -1.60
N GLU A 18 5.43 16.23 -2.10
CA GLU A 18 4.57 16.25 -3.27
C GLU A 18 5.37 15.62 -4.41
N LEU A 19 5.13 14.33 -4.63
CA LEU A 19 5.49 13.67 -5.87
C LEU A 19 4.88 14.51 -7.00
N PRO A 20 5.61 14.82 -8.08
CA PRO A 20 5.06 15.57 -9.19
C PRO A 20 3.81 14.83 -9.67
N GLN A 21 2.65 15.43 -9.43
CA GLN A 21 1.38 14.98 -9.98
C GLN A 21 1.55 15.13 -11.48
N MET A 22 1.51 14.01 -12.21
CA MET A 22 1.43 14.05 -13.66
C MET A 22 0.11 14.75 -13.98
N ASP A 23 0.18 16.03 -14.34
CA ASP A 23 -0.95 16.97 -14.46
C ASP A 23 -1.87 16.68 -15.66
N GLY A 24 -1.68 15.51 -16.28
CA GLY A 24 -2.39 15.08 -17.47
C GLY A 24 -1.99 15.84 -18.73
N SER A 25 -0.91 16.61 -18.73
CA SER A 25 -0.41 17.33 -19.90
C SER A 25 0.70 16.56 -20.64
N CYS A 26 0.95 16.95 -21.89
CA CYS A 26 1.98 16.37 -22.74
C CYS A 26 3.36 16.93 -22.43
N ASP A 27 4.30 16.06 -22.04
CA ASP A 27 5.66 16.41 -21.61
C ASP A 27 6.56 16.99 -22.72
N ALA A 28 6.17 16.77 -23.99
CA ALA A 28 6.92 17.24 -25.16
C ALA A 28 6.44 18.58 -25.72
N CYS A 29 5.36 19.16 -25.16
CA CYS A 29 4.87 20.47 -25.56
C CYS A 29 5.64 21.59 -24.85
N GLU A 30 5.54 22.81 -25.38
CA GLU A 30 6.00 23.99 -24.64
C GLU A 30 5.12 24.20 -23.40
N PRO A 31 5.68 24.64 -22.25
CA PRO A 31 4.95 24.71 -20.98
C PRO A 31 3.67 25.56 -21.03
N ASP A 32 3.66 26.63 -21.83
CA ASP A 32 2.52 27.55 -21.95
C ASP A 32 1.46 27.07 -22.97
N GLU A 33 1.75 26.03 -23.76
CA GLU A 33 0.88 25.48 -24.81
C GLU A 33 0.66 23.96 -24.67
N ALA A 34 0.87 23.42 -23.48
CA ALA A 34 0.81 22.00 -23.21
C ALA A 34 -0.60 21.42 -23.49
N GLN A 35 -0.66 20.49 -24.44
CA GLN A 35 -1.89 19.78 -24.79
C GLN A 35 -2.13 18.63 -23.80
N PRO A 36 -3.38 18.19 -23.58
CA PRO A 36 -3.65 17.03 -22.74
C PRO A 36 -2.98 15.78 -23.30
N ALA A 37 -2.37 15.00 -22.41
CA ALA A 37 -1.84 13.70 -22.72
C ALA A 37 -2.97 12.70 -22.94
N THR A 38 -2.85 11.90 -23.98
CA THR A 38 -3.81 10.84 -24.33
C THR A 38 -3.14 9.49 -24.46
N GLN A 39 -1.80 9.47 -24.45
CA GLN A 39 -0.99 8.27 -24.61
C GLN A 39 0.26 8.36 -23.73
N VAL A 40 0.71 7.23 -23.18
CA VAL A 40 1.96 7.16 -22.41
C VAL A 40 2.92 6.15 -23.01
N CYS A 41 4.21 6.45 -22.91
CA CYS A 41 5.26 5.48 -23.12
C CYS A 41 5.78 5.01 -21.76
N HIS A 42 5.53 3.76 -21.39
CA HIS A 42 6.08 3.20 -20.16
C HIS A 42 7.60 2.94 -20.22
N ILE A 43 8.18 2.89 -21.43
CA ILE A 43 9.64 2.70 -21.60
C ILE A 43 10.38 4.01 -21.27
N CYS A 44 9.81 5.15 -21.66
CA CYS A 44 10.43 6.45 -21.43
C CYS A 44 9.79 7.23 -20.27
N SER A 45 8.72 6.71 -19.68
CA SER A 45 7.93 7.35 -18.62
C SER A 45 7.48 8.77 -18.98
N PHE A 46 7.05 8.96 -20.22
CA PHE A 46 6.52 10.24 -20.72
C PHE A 46 5.09 10.08 -21.23
N ALA A 47 4.31 11.14 -21.05
CA ALA A 47 2.97 11.29 -21.54
C ALA A 47 2.93 12.25 -22.72
N PHE A 48 2.15 11.88 -23.74
CA PHE A 48 2.13 12.54 -25.02
C PHE A 48 0.71 12.88 -25.44
N CYS A 49 0.55 14.06 -26.05
CA CYS A 49 -0.58 14.35 -26.91
C CYS A 49 -0.46 13.54 -28.21
N PRO A 50 -1.53 13.40 -29.00
CA PRO A 50 -1.52 12.57 -30.22
C PRO A 50 -0.38 12.91 -31.19
N VAL A 51 -0.07 14.20 -31.35
CA VAL A 51 0.99 14.67 -32.28
C VAL A 51 2.38 14.20 -31.83
N HIS A 52 2.67 14.32 -30.54
CA HIS A 52 3.97 13.92 -30.00
C HIS A 52 4.09 12.41 -29.80
N ALA A 53 2.97 11.73 -29.59
CA ALA A 53 2.89 10.28 -29.55
C ALA A 53 3.26 9.65 -30.91
N ASP A 54 2.67 10.14 -32.00
CA ASP A 54 2.96 9.64 -33.35
C ASP A 54 4.43 9.84 -33.73
N ARG A 55 5.00 11.00 -33.39
CA ARG A 55 6.43 11.28 -33.61
C ARG A 55 7.32 10.37 -32.77
N HIS A 56 6.94 10.12 -31.51
CA HIS A 56 7.67 9.24 -30.61
C HIS A 56 7.67 7.80 -31.12
N ALA A 57 6.50 7.25 -31.45
CA ALA A 57 6.35 5.90 -31.99
C ALA A 57 7.11 5.72 -33.31
N SER A 58 7.13 6.75 -34.17
CA SER A 58 7.86 6.72 -35.44
C SER A 58 9.38 6.77 -35.27
N SER A 59 9.89 7.45 -34.24
CA SER A 59 11.34 7.61 -34.02
C SER A 59 11.96 6.50 -33.17
N THR A 60 11.18 5.87 -32.28
CA THR A 60 11.70 4.93 -31.27
C THR A 60 11.12 3.53 -31.41
N HIS A 61 10.04 3.36 -32.17
CA HIS A 61 9.25 2.12 -32.24
C HIS A 61 8.72 1.63 -30.89
N HIS A 62 8.68 2.50 -29.87
CA HIS A 62 8.06 2.18 -28.60
C HIS A 62 6.54 2.13 -28.72
N VAL A 63 5.94 1.13 -28.06
CA VAL A 63 4.49 0.98 -28.02
C VAL A 63 3.92 1.93 -26.97
N LEU A 64 2.96 2.75 -27.39
CA LEU A 64 2.26 3.69 -26.54
C LEU A 64 0.94 3.10 -26.07
N MET A 65 0.63 3.29 -24.79
CA MET A 65 -0.64 2.88 -24.18
C MET A 65 -1.57 4.07 -24.01
N PRO A 66 -2.90 3.92 -24.17
CA PRO A 66 -3.85 4.99 -23.90
C PRO A 66 -3.74 5.52 -22.46
N TYR A 67 -3.81 6.83 -22.31
CA TYR A 67 -3.82 7.54 -21.03
C TYR A 67 -5.21 8.13 -20.81
N ASN A 68 -5.93 7.64 -19.79
CA ASN A 68 -7.19 8.23 -19.36
C ASN A 68 -6.93 9.07 -18.12
N HIS A 69 -6.92 10.39 -18.28
CA HIS A 69 -6.98 11.30 -17.16
C HIS A 69 -8.45 11.49 -16.77
N GLU A 70 -8.89 10.88 -15.66
CA GLU A 70 -10.24 11.12 -15.14
C GLU A 70 -10.32 12.55 -14.58
N GLU A 71 -10.98 13.42 -15.32
CA GLU A 71 -11.23 14.81 -14.95
C GLU A 71 -12.12 14.89 -13.71
N THR A 72 -11.54 15.34 -12.60
CA THR A 72 -12.32 15.85 -11.47
C THR A 72 -12.74 17.29 -11.80
N GLN A 73 -13.98 17.50 -12.27
CA GLN A 73 -14.74 18.73 -11.99
C GLN A 73 -16.25 18.62 -12.29
N ALA A 74 -17.03 18.71 -11.20
CA ALA A 74 -18.34 19.35 -11.03
C ALA A 74 -19.50 19.12 -12.03
N ASN A 75 -20.48 18.34 -11.56
CA ASN A 75 -21.94 18.55 -11.61
C ASN A 75 -22.63 19.06 -12.91
N GLY A 76 -23.47 18.17 -13.46
CA GLY A 76 -24.72 18.56 -14.14
C GLY A 76 -25.35 17.48 -15.04
N LEU A 77 -26.29 16.69 -14.48
CA LEU A 77 -27.62 16.28 -15.01
C LEU A 77 -27.69 15.68 -16.46
N GLU A 78 -28.29 14.54 -16.81
CA GLU A 78 -29.25 13.58 -16.21
C GLU A 78 -29.25 12.21 -16.95
N ALA A 79 -29.89 11.23 -16.30
CA ALA A 79 -30.75 10.15 -16.84
C ALA A 79 -30.14 8.85 -17.43
N GLY A 80 -30.45 7.72 -16.76
CA GLY A 80 -30.02 6.32 -17.03
C GLY A 80 -30.74 5.60 -18.19
N PRO A 81 -31.10 4.29 -18.15
CA PRO A 81 -31.01 3.30 -17.06
C PRO A 81 -30.34 1.93 -17.41
N GLU A 82 -29.97 1.22 -16.34
CA GLU A 82 -29.93 -0.23 -16.07
C GLU A 82 -29.84 -1.26 -17.21
N ALA A 83 -28.81 -2.12 -17.11
CA ALA A 83 -28.91 -3.54 -17.42
C ALA A 83 -28.07 -4.33 -16.40
N GLY A 84 -28.73 -5.20 -15.63
CA GLY A 84 -28.12 -5.96 -14.56
C GLY A 84 -27.24 -7.11 -15.03
N ALA A 85 -26.26 -7.44 -14.19
CA ALA A 85 -25.76 -8.80 -14.01
C ALA A 85 -25.23 -8.91 -12.58
N ALA A 86 -25.75 -9.90 -11.86
CA ALA A 86 -25.31 -10.27 -10.52
C ALA A 86 -23.92 -10.90 -10.59
N GLU A 87 -22.93 -10.35 -9.88
CA GLU A 87 -21.72 -11.09 -9.50
C GLU A 87 -21.26 -10.68 -8.09
N GLU A 88 -21.15 -11.70 -7.24
CA GLU A 88 -20.23 -11.87 -6.10
C GLU A 88 -20.17 -10.79 -5.00
N HIS A 89 -21.02 -10.95 -3.98
CA HIS A 89 -20.74 -10.45 -2.64
C HIS A 89 -19.53 -11.19 -2.05
N GLY A 90 -18.45 -10.46 -1.80
CA GLY A 90 -17.35 -10.92 -0.96
C GLY A 90 -15.94 -10.78 -1.53
N LYS A 91 -15.69 -9.86 -2.48
CA LYS A 91 -14.32 -9.50 -2.85
C LYS A 91 -13.71 -8.70 -1.69
N LYS A 92 -13.06 -9.45 -0.80
CA LYS A 92 -12.33 -8.93 0.37
C LYS A 92 -11.53 -7.69 -0.04
N ASN A 93 -11.72 -6.60 0.69
CA ASN A 93 -10.94 -5.37 0.59
C ASN A 93 -9.50 -5.61 1.08
N THR A 94 -8.79 -6.56 0.48
CA THR A 94 -7.41 -6.86 0.83
C THR A 94 -6.50 -6.05 -0.07
N VAL A 95 -5.98 -4.96 0.48
CA VAL A 95 -4.87 -4.22 -0.12
C VAL A 95 -3.62 -5.09 0.01
N THR A 96 -3.18 -5.67 -1.11
CA THR A 96 -1.97 -6.51 -1.18
C THR A 96 -1.15 -6.12 -2.39
N VAL A 97 0.17 -6.26 -2.31
CA VAL A 97 1.06 -6.01 -3.44
C VAL A 97 1.50 -7.34 -4.02
N GLU A 98 0.97 -7.69 -5.19
CA GLU A 98 1.14 -9.02 -5.78
C GLU A 98 2.60 -9.40 -6.01
N ARG A 99 3.47 -8.45 -6.38
CA ARG A 99 4.91 -8.71 -6.57
C ARG A 99 5.68 -8.99 -5.27
N LEU A 100 5.13 -8.60 -4.11
CA LEU A 100 5.74 -8.82 -2.80
C LEU A 100 5.26 -10.11 -2.13
N ARG A 101 4.37 -10.85 -2.78
CA ARG A 101 3.94 -12.15 -2.30
C ARG A 101 5.08 -13.15 -2.37
N CYS A 102 5.17 -13.97 -1.33
CA CYS A 102 6.10 -15.08 -1.29
C CYS A 102 5.79 -16.07 -2.42
N LYS A 103 6.78 -16.34 -3.28
CA LYS A 103 6.63 -17.26 -4.41
C LYS A 103 6.43 -18.72 -3.98
N GLU A 104 6.98 -19.09 -2.83
CA GLU A 104 6.89 -20.47 -2.30
C GLU A 104 5.55 -20.74 -1.61
N HIS A 105 4.99 -19.76 -0.90
CA HIS A 105 3.81 -19.96 -0.03
C HIS A 105 2.56 -19.19 -0.48
N GLY A 106 2.68 -18.27 -1.45
CA GLY A 106 1.59 -17.40 -1.91
C GLY A 106 1.08 -16.37 -0.89
N GLN A 107 1.71 -16.31 0.28
CA GLN A 107 1.37 -15.40 1.38
C GLN A 107 2.02 -14.03 1.20
N GLU A 108 1.43 -13.00 1.79
CA GLU A 108 1.99 -11.64 1.78
C GLU A 108 3.37 -11.62 2.45
N GLY A 109 4.29 -10.88 1.84
CA GLY A 109 5.60 -10.61 2.42
C GLY A 109 5.52 -9.57 3.53
N SER A 110 5.29 -10.00 4.76
CA SER A 110 5.07 -9.12 5.92
C SER A 110 6.27 -8.98 6.86
N LEU A 111 7.34 -9.75 6.64
CA LEU A 111 8.53 -9.80 7.50
C LEU A 111 9.80 -9.60 6.68
N TYR A 112 10.89 -9.29 7.35
CA TYR A 112 12.19 -9.12 6.71
C TYR A 112 13.26 -10.00 7.34
N CYS A 113 13.98 -10.76 6.52
CA CYS A 113 15.15 -11.52 6.92
C CYS A 113 16.41 -10.66 6.74
N LYS A 114 17.09 -10.32 7.83
CA LYS A 114 18.33 -9.53 7.78
C LYS A 114 19.49 -10.25 7.07
N PRO A 115 19.83 -11.51 7.40
CA PRO A 115 20.94 -12.22 6.75
C PRO A 115 20.79 -12.36 5.23
N ASP A 116 19.57 -12.64 4.76
CA ASP A 116 19.31 -12.84 3.32
C ASP A 116 18.96 -11.54 2.58
N GLU A 117 18.79 -10.45 3.32
CA GLU A 117 18.30 -9.15 2.86
C GLU A 117 17.03 -9.26 2.00
N LYS A 118 15.99 -9.95 2.50
CA LYS A 118 14.77 -10.25 1.75
C LYS A 118 13.49 -10.05 2.55
N ILE A 119 12.47 -9.54 1.87
CA ILE A 119 11.09 -9.59 2.34
C ILE A 119 10.60 -11.04 2.24
N ILE A 120 10.01 -11.55 3.32
CA ILE A 120 9.54 -12.93 3.44
C ILE A 120 8.14 -12.97 4.06
N CYS A 121 7.42 -14.07 3.86
CA CYS A 121 6.16 -14.29 4.57
C CYS A 121 6.38 -14.96 5.92
N VAL A 122 5.34 -15.00 6.75
CA VAL A 122 5.37 -15.66 8.07
C VAL A 122 5.78 -17.14 7.96
N VAL A 123 5.28 -17.86 6.95
CA VAL A 123 5.59 -19.30 6.78
C VAL A 123 7.08 -19.53 6.54
N CYS A 124 7.72 -18.69 5.72
CA CYS A 124 9.18 -18.69 5.52
C CYS A 124 9.94 -18.53 6.84
N ALA A 125 9.46 -17.67 7.73
CA ALA A 125 10.10 -17.37 9.02
C ALA A 125 9.91 -18.48 10.06
N VAL A 126 8.80 -19.21 10.04
CA VAL A 126 8.49 -20.22 11.08
C VAL A 126 8.80 -21.66 10.67
N GLN A 127 8.69 -21.98 9.38
CA GLN A 127 8.79 -23.34 8.87
C GLN A 127 9.70 -23.47 7.64
N GLY A 128 10.09 -22.35 7.01
CA GLY A 128 10.96 -22.34 5.84
C GLY A 128 12.44 -22.12 6.15
N GLU A 129 13.19 -21.79 5.11
CA GLU A 129 14.66 -21.62 5.12
C GLU A 129 15.16 -20.48 6.01
N HIS A 130 14.27 -19.62 6.53
CA HIS A 130 14.65 -18.44 7.32
C HIS A 130 14.42 -18.62 8.83
N ARG A 131 14.12 -19.85 9.29
CA ARG A 131 13.73 -20.13 10.68
C ARG A 131 14.78 -19.80 11.73
N GLU A 132 16.05 -19.81 11.33
CA GLU A 132 17.19 -19.55 12.22
C GLU A 132 17.83 -18.16 11.96
N HIS A 133 17.23 -17.37 11.07
CA HIS A 133 17.74 -16.05 10.73
C HIS A 133 17.14 -14.97 11.63
N GLU A 134 17.86 -13.85 11.75
CA GLU A 134 17.34 -12.67 12.43
C GLU A 134 16.22 -12.05 11.57
N ILE A 135 14.99 -12.14 12.08
CA ILE A 135 13.79 -11.61 11.45
C ILE A 135 13.36 -10.33 12.16
N ILE A 136 13.06 -9.29 11.38
CA ILE A 136 12.57 -8.00 11.86
C ILE A 136 11.31 -7.59 11.10
N THR A 137 10.64 -6.55 11.58
CA THR A 137 9.50 -5.94 10.87
C THR A 137 9.97 -5.16 9.64
N LEU A 138 9.05 -4.93 8.69
CA LEU A 138 9.33 -4.16 7.47
C LEU A 138 9.74 -2.71 7.77
N HIS A 139 9.15 -2.10 8.79
CA HIS A 139 9.50 -0.74 9.21
C HIS A 139 10.93 -0.67 9.76
N GLU A 140 11.31 -1.59 10.64
CA GLU A 140 12.67 -1.70 11.15
C GLU A 140 13.68 -1.94 10.02
N ALA A 141 13.31 -2.78 9.04
CA ALA A 141 14.14 -3.05 7.86
C ALA A 141 14.34 -1.79 7.00
N TYR A 142 13.28 -1.01 6.77
CA TYR A 142 13.37 0.25 6.04
C TYR A 142 14.32 1.24 6.73
N VAL A 143 14.16 1.45 8.05
CA VAL A 143 15.04 2.33 8.83
C VAL A 143 16.49 1.85 8.80
N TRP A 144 16.71 0.55 9.01
CA TRP A 144 18.02 -0.07 8.98
C TRP A 144 18.69 0.09 7.61
N GLN A 145 18.00 -0.25 6.52
CA GLN A 145 18.55 -0.16 5.17
C GLN A 145 18.82 1.30 4.76
N LYS A 146 17.93 2.23 5.15
CA LYS A 146 18.11 3.67 4.89
C LYS A 146 19.33 4.24 5.63
N SER A 147 19.62 3.74 6.82
CA SER A 147 20.75 4.19 7.63
C SER A 147 22.13 3.72 7.12
N ARG A 148 22.18 2.67 6.29
CA ARG A 148 23.45 2.20 5.71
C ARG A 148 24.02 3.29 4.79
N GLN A 149 25.33 3.36 4.63
CA GLN A 149 25.92 4.23 3.62
C GLN A 149 25.84 3.56 2.25
N GLY A 150 25.37 4.28 1.22
CA GLY A 150 25.40 3.84 -0.18
C GLY A 150 26.81 3.98 -0.77
N TYR A 151 26.99 3.57 -2.02
CA TYR A 151 28.24 3.80 -2.75
C TYR A 151 28.33 5.26 -3.20
N ASP A 152 29.45 5.93 -2.90
CA ASP A 152 29.75 7.23 -3.47
C ASP A 152 30.18 7.08 -4.93
N LEU A 153 29.21 7.00 -5.83
CA LEU A 153 29.44 6.81 -7.26
C LEU A 153 30.25 7.96 -7.87
N LEU A 154 30.06 9.19 -7.37
CA LEU A 154 30.81 10.36 -7.84
C LEU A 154 32.28 10.23 -7.45
N GLY A 155 32.57 9.97 -6.18
CA GLY A 155 33.93 9.74 -5.69
C GLY A 155 34.59 8.54 -6.36
N CYS A 156 33.86 7.45 -6.57
CA CYS A 156 34.36 6.28 -7.30
C CYS A 156 34.72 6.62 -8.76
N THR A 157 33.88 7.41 -9.45
CA THR A 157 34.14 7.86 -10.82
C THR A 157 35.38 8.75 -10.89
N GLN A 158 35.54 9.67 -9.94
CA GLN A 158 36.74 10.52 -9.86
C GLN A 158 38.00 9.70 -9.59
N GLN A 159 37.94 8.76 -8.64
CA GLN A 159 39.06 7.87 -8.33
C GLN A 159 39.44 7.00 -9.53
N MET A 160 38.44 6.50 -10.26
CA MET A 160 38.64 5.72 -11.48
C MET A 160 39.35 6.56 -12.54
N ALA A 161 38.93 7.81 -12.77
CA ALA A 161 39.56 8.71 -13.73
C ALA A 161 41.04 8.96 -13.39
N GLU A 162 41.36 9.21 -12.12
CA GLU A 162 42.76 9.41 -11.70
C GLU A 162 43.61 8.13 -11.83
N LYS A 163 43.03 6.96 -11.53
CA LYS A 163 43.68 5.64 -11.74
C LYS A 163 44.02 5.41 -13.21
N ILE A 164 43.06 5.64 -14.10
CA ILE A 164 43.25 5.52 -15.55
C ILE A 164 44.32 6.50 -16.04
N LYS A 165 44.23 7.77 -15.63
CA LYS A 165 45.21 8.81 -15.99
C LYS A 165 46.63 8.45 -15.56
N THR A 166 46.80 7.90 -14.37
CA THR A 166 48.10 7.46 -13.86
C THR A 166 48.68 6.34 -14.74
N LYS A 167 47.85 5.36 -15.12
CA LYS A 167 48.27 4.25 -15.99
C LYS A 167 48.52 4.69 -17.44
N TRP A 168 47.78 5.67 -17.93
CA TRP A 168 47.94 6.27 -19.26
C TRP A 168 49.32 6.89 -19.45
N THR A 169 49.88 7.49 -18.39
CA THR A 169 51.22 8.09 -18.42
C THR A 169 52.37 7.10 -18.24
N ASN A 170 52.09 5.79 -18.08
CA ASN A 170 53.13 4.79 -17.83
C ASN A 170 53.74 4.26 -19.15
N PRO A 171 55.02 4.53 -19.44
CA PRO A 171 55.67 4.07 -20.68
C PRO A 171 55.95 2.56 -20.72
N GLU A 172 55.85 1.83 -19.60
CA GLU A 172 56.03 0.37 -19.56
C GLU A 172 54.79 -0.45 -19.95
N MET A 173 53.63 0.21 -20.11
CA MET A 173 52.38 -0.46 -20.48
C MET A 173 52.20 -0.48 -22.00
N SER A 174 51.88 -1.65 -22.55
CA SER A 174 51.41 -1.74 -23.94
C SER A 174 50.00 -1.19 -24.10
N THR A 175 49.60 -0.90 -25.34
CA THR A 175 48.25 -0.41 -25.67
C THR A 175 47.16 -1.41 -25.32
N GLU A 176 47.40 -2.71 -25.56
CA GLU A 176 46.47 -3.79 -25.24
C GLU A 176 46.25 -3.90 -23.72
N GLN A 177 47.32 -3.86 -22.94
CA GLN A 177 47.25 -3.88 -21.47
C GLN A 177 46.52 -2.65 -20.89
N LEU A 178 46.68 -1.49 -21.52
CA LEU A 178 45.99 -0.27 -21.12
C LEU A 178 44.50 -0.34 -21.44
N GLU A 179 44.13 -0.88 -22.60
CA GLU A 179 42.73 -1.10 -22.99
C GLU A 179 42.03 -2.07 -22.04
N GLU A 180 42.65 -3.22 -21.75
CA GLU A 180 42.14 -4.19 -20.77
C GLU A 180 41.95 -3.56 -19.38
N TYR A 181 42.93 -2.76 -18.94
CA TYR A 181 42.84 -2.06 -17.66
C TYR A 181 41.69 -1.05 -17.61
N VAL A 182 41.52 -0.24 -18.66
CA VAL A 182 40.42 0.72 -18.76
C VAL A 182 39.09 -0.01 -18.74
N ASN A 183 38.93 -1.06 -19.53
CA ASN A 183 37.73 -1.87 -19.55
C ASN A 183 37.41 -2.44 -18.16
N SER A 184 38.41 -2.97 -17.45
CA SER A 184 38.24 -3.49 -16.10
C SER A 184 37.83 -2.42 -15.08
N GLN A 185 38.36 -1.20 -15.21
CA GLN A 185 37.97 -0.08 -14.34
C GLN A 185 36.49 0.29 -14.54
N PHE A 186 36.03 0.35 -15.79
CA PHE A 186 34.65 0.64 -16.11
C PHE A 186 33.70 -0.51 -15.76
N GLU A 187 34.14 -1.77 -15.87
CA GLU A 187 33.36 -2.91 -15.37
C GLU A 187 33.11 -2.82 -13.87
N GLU A 188 34.12 -2.42 -13.10
CA GLU A 188 33.97 -2.26 -11.66
C GLU A 188 33.01 -1.11 -11.33
N LEU A 189 33.12 0.03 -12.01
CA LEU A 189 32.16 1.14 -11.84
C LEU A 189 30.73 0.70 -12.18
N ARG A 190 30.54 -0.05 -13.28
CA ARG A 190 29.21 -0.60 -13.64
C ARG A 190 28.64 -1.49 -12.54
N LYS A 191 29.46 -2.35 -11.91
CA LYS A 191 29.01 -3.17 -10.78
C LYS A 191 28.55 -2.31 -9.61
N LEU A 192 29.30 -1.26 -9.26
CA LEU A 192 28.91 -0.34 -8.18
C LEU A 192 27.58 0.36 -8.47
N VAL A 193 27.36 0.80 -9.71
CA VAL A 193 26.09 1.40 -10.14
C VAL A 193 24.94 0.40 -9.98
N LEU A 194 25.10 -0.84 -10.44
CA LEU A 194 24.07 -1.88 -10.30
C LEU A 194 23.77 -2.23 -8.84
N LEU A 195 24.78 -2.22 -7.97
CA LEU A 195 24.58 -2.46 -6.54
C LEU A 195 23.79 -1.32 -5.88
N GLU A 196 24.07 -0.07 -6.26
CA GLU A 196 23.34 1.09 -5.73
C GLU A 196 21.91 1.15 -6.27
N GLU A 197 21.70 0.79 -7.54
CA GLU A 197 20.38 0.62 -8.12
C GLU A 197 19.57 -0.44 -7.35
N LYS A 198 20.14 -1.65 -7.17
CA LYS A 198 19.50 -2.74 -6.42
C LYS A 198 19.16 -2.31 -5.00
N ARG A 199 20.07 -1.60 -4.33
CA ARG A 199 19.85 -1.07 -2.99
C ARG A 199 18.68 -0.08 -2.94
N THR A 200 18.61 0.81 -3.93
CA THR A 200 17.55 1.83 -4.00
C THR A 200 16.20 1.19 -4.30
N LEU A 201 16.14 0.24 -5.23
CA LEU A 201 14.93 -0.53 -5.51
C LEU A 201 14.46 -1.31 -4.28
N HIS A 202 15.38 -1.91 -3.53
CA HIS A 202 15.05 -2.60 -2.29
C HIS A 202 14.45 -1.68 -1.22
N LEU A 203 14.92 -0.43 -1.13
CA LEU A 203 14.31 0.59 -0.26
C LEU A 203 12.88 0.95 -0.71
N VAL A 204 12.63 1.01 -2.01
CA VAL A 204 11.29 1.22 -2.56
C VAL A 204 10.38 0.06 -2.21
N ASP A 205 10.83 -1.18 -2.43
CA ASP A 205 10.07 -2.38 -2.08
C ASP A 205 9.73 -2.42 -0.58
N LEU A 206 10.69 -2.08 0.30
CA LEU A 206 10.45 -1.99 1.74
C LEU A 206 9.44 -0.89 2.10
N LYS A 207 9.56 0.30 1.49
CA LYS A 207 8.64 1.43 1.74
C LYS A 207 7.22 1.06 1.34
N GLU A 208 7.06 0.44 0.17
CA GLU A 208 5.77 -0.03 -0.30
C GLU A 208 5.20 -1.12 0.59
N ALA A 209 5.98 -2.17 0.89
CA ALA A 209 5.53 -3.28 1.73
C ALA A 209 4.97 -2.78 3.07
N PHE A 210 5.69 -1.87 3.74
CA PHE A 210 5.27 -1.34 5.03
C PHE A 210 4.03 -0.45 4.91
N LEU A 211 3.95 0.42 3.89
CA LEU A 211 2.78 1.28 3.69
C LEU A 211 1.53 0.48 3.31
N THR A 212 1.67 -0.55 2.47
CA THR A 212 0.60 -1.48 2.11
C THR A 212 0.09 -2.23 3.34
N ALA A 213 1.00 -2.75 4.19
CA ALA A 213 0.62 -3.42 5.42
C ALA A 213 -0.15 -2.49 6.37
N SER A 214 0.31 -1.24 6.54
CA SER A 214 -0.37 -0.24 7.35
C SER A 214 -1.75 0.13 6.80
N ALA A 215 -1.88 0.27 5.48
CA ALA A 215 -3.16 0.53 4.83
C ALA A 215 -4.15 -0.63 5.02
N ALA A 216 -3.68 -1.88 4.88
CA ALA A 216 -4.50 -3.06 5.09
C ALA A 216 -5.00 -3.17 6.54
N GLU A 217 -4.16 -2.83 7.53
CA GLU A 217 -4.55 -2.76 8.94
C GLU A 217 -5.65 -1.71 9.16
N LYS A 218 -5.47 -0.50 8.61
CA LYS A 218 -6.48 0.57 8.74
C LYS A 218 -7.80 0.23 8.07
N ILE A 219 -7.78 -0.45 6.92
CA ILE A 219 -8.99 -0.92 6.26
C ILE A 219 -9.70 -1.98 7.11
N ALA A 220 -8.95 -2.90 7.73
CA ALA A 220 -9.52 -3.90 8.62
C ALA A 220 -10.17 -3.26 9.86
N GLU A 221 -9.52 -2.25 10.46
CA GLU A 221 -10.05 -1.46 11.59
C GLU A 221 -11.37 -0.76 11.21
N ILE A 222 -11.39 -0.03 10.09
CA ILE A 222 -12.60 0.64 9.59
C ILE A 222 -13.71 -0.36 9.29
N THR A 223 -13.37 -1.52 8.72
CA THR A 223 -14.35 -2.57 8.39
C THR A 223 -15.02 -3.08 9.65
N LEU A 224 -14.23 -3.36 10.71
CA LEU A 224 -14.74 -3.79 12.00
C LEU A 224 -15.65 -2.74 12.66
N GLU A 225 -15.25 -1.47 12.65
CA GLU A 225 -16.08 -0.38 13.18
C GLU A 225 -17.39 -0.24 12.39
N THR A 226 -17.34 -0.38 11.06
CA THR A 226 -18.51 -0.34 10.20
C THR A 226 -19.47 -1.48 10.51
N GLU A 227 -18.98 -2.71 10.68
CA GLU A 227 -19.80 -3.87 11.06
C GLU A 227 -20.49 -3.66 12.41
N LYS A 228 -19.76 -3.12 13.41
CA LYS A 228 -20.34 -2.79 14.71
C LYS A 228 -21.45 -1.75 14.62
N LEU A 229 -21.23 -0.67 13.87
CA LEU A 229 -22.26 0.35 13.65
C LEU A 229 -23.49 -0.22 12.93
N GLN A 230 -23.30 -1.11 11.96
CA GLN A 230 -24.40 -1.80 11.28
C GLN A 230 -25.21 -2.68 12.24
N GLU A 231 -24.57 -3.40 13.15
CA GLU A 231 -25.25 -4.20 14.18
C GLU A 231 -26.04 -3.31 15.15
N GLU A 232 -25.46 -2.20 15.61
CA GLU A 232 -26.15 -1.22 16.47
C GLU A 232 -27.38 -0.63 15.76
N MET A 233 -27.25 -0.26 14.48
CA MET A 233 -28.37 0.22 13.67
C MET A 233 -29.47 -0.84 13.51
N ALA A 234 -29.11 -2.10 13.27
CA ALA A 234 -30.06 -3.21 13.16
C ALA A 234 -30.81 -3.43 14.48
N ASN A 235 -30.10 -3.35 15.61
CA ASN A 235 -30.69 -3.48 16.94
C ASN A 235 -31.68 -2.34 17.25
N ILE A 236 -31.32 -1.09 16.95
CA ILE A 236 -32.21 0.06 17.12
C ILE A 236 -33.44 -0.09 16.24
N THR A 237 -33.26 -0.48 14.97
CA THR A 237 -34.37 -0.68 14.02
C THR A 237 -35.32 -1.77 14.50
N HIS A 238 -34.79 -2.89 15.01
CA HIS A 238 -35.59 -3.96 15.58
C HIS A 238 -36.37 -3.49 16.82
N GLN A 239 -35.73 -2.74 17.73
CA GLN A 239 -36.40 -2.18 18.91
C GLN A 239 -37.52 -1.21 18.55
N LEU A 240 -37.31 -0.34 17.55
CA LEU A 240 -38.36 0.56 17.05
C LEU A 240 -39.56 -0.21 16.50
N CYS A 241 -39.32 -1.27 15.73
CA CYS A 241 -40.39 -2.12 15.21
C CYS A 241 -41.22 -2.79 16.32
N LEU A 242 -40.56 -3.27 17.39
CA LEU A 242 -41.26 -3.84 18.55
C LEU A 242 -42.12 -2.81 19.28
N LEU A 243 -41.64 -1.57 19.41
CA LEU A 243 -42.40 -0.47 20.03
C LEU A 243 -43.63 -0.10 19.20
N GLU A 244 -43.48 0.06 17.88
CA GLU A 244 -44.60 0.35 16.96
C GLU A 244 -45.70 -0.73 17.02
N GLN A 245 -45.32 -2.00 17.09
CA GLN A 245 -46.27 -3.11 17.22
C GLN A 245 -47.01 -3.10 18.57
N ALA A 246 -46.30 -2.78 19.67
CA ALA A 246 -46.91 -2.68 20.99
C ALA A 246 -47.91 -1.51 21.06
N GLU A 247 -47.57 -0.36 20.45
CA GLU A 247 -48.48 0.78 20.32
C GLU A 247 -49.71 0.44 19.48
N ALA A 248 -49.55 -0.24 18.34
CA ALA A 248 -50.66 -0.67 17.50
C ALA A 248 -51.61 -1.66 18.20
N GLN A 249 -51.08 -2.54 19.05
CA GLN A 249 -51.87 -3.48 19.85
C GLN A 249 -52.60 -2.80 21.02
N ALA A 250 -52.04 -1.72 21.58
CA ALA A 250 -52.67 -0.94 22.64
C ALA A 250 -53.87 -0.10 22.18
N VAL A 251 -54.04 0.10 20.86
CA VAL A 251 -55.09 0.96 20.27
C VAL A 251 -56.29 0.15 19.68
N ALA A 252 -56.30 -1.19 19.77
CA ALA A 252 -57.47 -2.00 19.38
C ALA A 252 -58.55 -2.05 20.49
N PRO A 253 -59.86 -1.96 20.15
CA PRO A 253 -60.90 -1.59 21.10
C PRO A 253 -61.30 -2.71 22.06
N ALA A 254 -61.74 -2.30 23.24
CA ALA A 254 -62.37 -3.13 24.26
C ALA A 254 -63.50 -4.01 23.69
N VAL A 255 -63.27 -5.32 23.57
CA VAL A 255 -64.35 -6.31 23.54
C VAL A 255 -63.93 -7.52 24.39
N ALA A 256 -64.86 -7.92 25.28
CA ALA A 256 -64.85 -9.06 26.20
C ALA A 256 -64.14 -8.85 27.55
N VAL A 257 -64.85 -8.18 28.47
CA VAL A 257 -64.77 -8.44 29.91
C VAL A 257 -66.04 -9.17 30.33
N GLU A 258 -65.99 -10.50 30.33
CA GLU A 258 -66.67 -11.44 31.25
C GLU A 258 -65.83 -12.74 31.13
N ALA A 259 -65.33 -13.42 32.16
CA ALA A 259 -65.76 -13.49 33.54
C ALA A 259 -64.56 -13.77 34.47
N LEU A 260 -64.76 -13.34 35.72
CA LEU A 260 -63.94 -13.60 36.89
C LEU A 260 -63.83 -15.11 37.22
N VAL A 261 -62.80 -15.40 38.03
CA VAL A 261 -62.69 -16.50 39.03
C VAL A 261 -61.79 -17.69 38.66
N ALA A 262 -60.52 -17.63 39.10
CA ALA A 262 -59.78 -18.66 39.87
C ALA A 262 -58.34 -18.12 40.10
N GLY A 263 -57.99 -17.59 41.26
CA GLY A 263 -57.47 -18.34 42.42
C GLY A 263 -55.92 -18.31 42.45
N PRO A 264 -55.26 -17.86 43.54
CA PRO A 264 -53.79 -17.71 43.56
C PRO A 264 -53.10 -19.05 43.84
N GLY A 265 -52.06 -19.37 43.07
CA GLY A 265 -51.21 -20.56 43.26
C GLY A 265 -49.74 -20.28 42.86
N PRO A 266 -48.75 -20.93 43.49
CA PRO A 266 -47.53 -20.26 43.96
C PRO A 266 -46.37 -20.24 42.97
N ALA A 267 -45.42 -19.36 43.30
CA ALA A 267 -44.11 -19.18 42.68
C ALA A 267 -43.32 -20.49 42.55
N HIS A 268 -42.71 -20.70 41.39
CA HIS A 268 -41.58 -21.62 41.24
C HIS A 268 -40.38 -20.92 40.62
N ARG A 269 -39.23 -21.15 41.28
CA ARG A 269 -37.91 -20.61 41.00
C ARG A 269 -37.32 -21.09 39.66
N VAL A 270 -36.49 -20.20 39.13
CA VAL A 270 -35.52 -20.28 38.02
C VAL A 270 -34.58 -21.50 38.14
N PRO A 271 -33.98 -21.98 37.03
CA PRO A 271 -32.54 -21.77 36.92
C PRO A 271 -32.07 -21.26 35.55
N VAL A 272 -31.10 -20.36 35.67
CA VAL A 272 -30.22 -19.81 34.64
C VAL A 272 -29.32 -20.94 34.14
N SER A 273 -29.25 -21.13 32.83
CA SER A 273 -28.19 -21.94 32.22
C SER A 273 -27.11 -21.02 31.68
N ASN A 274 -26.02 -21.00 32.43
CA ASN A 274 -24.76 -20.36 32.18
C ASN A 274 -24.05 -21.10 31.02
N ILE A 275 -23.70 -20.42 29.93
CA ILE A 275 -22.76 -20.94 28.94
C ILE A 275 -21.63 -19.91 28.82
N TYR A 276 -20.57 -20.15 29.59
CA TYR A 276 -19.27 -19.53 29.43
C TYR A 276 -18.39 -20.45 28.57
N THR A 277 -17.49 -19.81 27.80
CA THR A 277 -16.27 -20.35 27.18
C THR A 277 -16.46 -21.33 26.01
N PHE A 278 -15.83 -21.14 24.84
CA PHE A 278 -14.37 -21.12 24.66
C PHE A 278 -13.92 -20.68 23.23
N PHE A 279 -12.68 -20.16 23.13
CA PHE A 279 -11.78 -20.01 21.96
C PHE A 279 -12.07 -18.88 20.94
N PHE A 280 -11.10 -18.08 20.44
CA PHE A 280 -9.69 -18.34 20.14
C PHE A 280 -8.77 -17.11 20.37
N PHE A 281 -7.54 -17.40 20.82
CA PHE A 281 -6.32 -16.59 20.68
C PHE A 281 -5.73 -16.81 19.28
N PHE A 282 -5.38 -15.75 18.56
CA PHE A 282 -4.07 -15.44 17.96
C PHE A 282 -4.20 -14.21 17.06
#